data_AF-J9VR70-F1
#
_entry.id   AF-J9VR70-F1
#
_cell.length_a   1.000
_cell.length_b   1.000
_cell.length_c   1.000
_cell.angle_alpha   90.00
_cell.angle_beta   90.00
_cell.angle_gamma   90.00
#
_symmetry.space_group_name_H-M   'P 1'
#
loop_
_entity.id
_entity.type
_entity.pdbx_description
1 polymer ?
#
loop_
_entity_poly.entity_id
_entity_poly.type
_entity_poly.pdbx_seq_one_letter_code
_entity_poly.pdbx_strand_id
1 'polypeptide(L)'
;MQGRGGDEQEEEEEGDEKEEHEESKQEGEQKGGIRGSRASKVPNSREHWEQVRRFHIRHILIQHRFWFRSDSHKKLQKDVTRINNDSRKALLMSRPLPCERTRRFYLPGFDCNAGTVNGVISFLDQLKQHFVDPWMRSKFILSVNGDLGVCRLIKRASQERGGDQPEMTLDDIHWNPGSFHFSLNANLSGVRHYAGPEDFNNPTCLRRAASVVNGRTWNVTHSVYNTSRELREIKLVAHVLDYFRSFQELCELAELTDERFEGFRRKGAAELSKGNAGDEVLAMDLFFADGMLVERKSDRAVRDGDPGCMWEVYRRWLLIFRGMGMASYANLVMEMFVKFETMPQKLRDFYEATWLINSTGMEGKWEAADIALEHDIGAIKKAMNNSKGNWDTNYSSTSVLSGTADVRRSLLHSVPRALGGIDRSRPHQALSIHNEVISVLQDRITEKVLPGTPGRRVDPVSSCAPYSSSNAMPDDAEGEHEDVDIFIDEPCAGAGSGRDGRKTSFHVVDFEEEGMRKDLDRVRVATNLAEGVSGTGPATHVGETIPGMAESETQVPTAEELDLQIEEGSSE
;
A
#
# COMPACT_ATOMS: atom_id res chain seq x y z
N MET A 1 -25.28 0.35 79.40
CA MET A 1 -26.56 0.95 78.99
C MET A 1 -27.02 0.18 77.75
N GLN A 2 -27.85 -0.85 77.93
CA GLN A 2 -29.31 -0.82 77.69
C GLN A 2 -29.63 -0.35 76.26
N GLY A 3 -30.27 -1.08 75.34
CA GLY A 3 -30.94 -2.39 75.37
C GLY A 3 -31.92 -2.49 74.18
N ARG A 4 -32.47 -3.72 73.97
CA ARG A 4 -33.60 -4.13 73.09
C ARG A 4 -33.25 -4.31 71.60
N GLY A 5 -33.56 -5.41 70.92
CA GLY A 5 -34.42 -6.56 71.21
C GLY A 5 -35.50 -6.68 70.12
N GLY A 6 -35.62 -7.84 69.47
CA GLY A 6 -36.68 -8.15 68.51
C GLY A 6 -36.32 -9.34 67.60
N ASP A 7 -36.52 -10.55 68.11
CA ASP A 7 -36.68 -11.79 67.35
C ASP A 7 -38.13 -11.87 66.83
N GLU A 8 -38.32 -12.31 65.58
CA GLU A 8 -39.53 -13.00 65.13
C GLU A 8 -39.11 -14.16 64.21
N GLN A 9 -39.53 -15.36 64.60
CA GLN A 9 -39.49 -16.62 63.85
C GLN A 9 -40.87 -16.86 63.20
N GLU A 10 -40.93 -17.95 62.42
CA GLU A 10 -42.11 -18.58 61.78
C GLU A 10 -42.37 -18.04 60.36
N GLU A 11 -42.53 -18.85 59.31
CA GLU A 11 -43.19 -20.16 59.25
C GLU A 11 -42.72 -20.94 58.01
N GLU A 12 -42.76 -22.28 58.13
CA GLU A 12 -42.55 -23.27 57.07
C GLU A 12 -43.69 -23.26 56.07
N GLU A 13 -43.40 -23.41 54.76
CA GLU A 13 -44.32 -24.11 53.85
C GLU A 13 -43.52 -25.03 52.94
N GLU A 14 -43.63 -26.31 53.27
CA GLU A 14 -43.20 -27.49 52.52
C GLU A 14 -44.28 -27.77 51.46
N GLY A 15 -43.89 -27.82 50.19
CA GLY A 15 -44.76 -28.15 49.06
C GLY A 15 -44.06 -29.13 48.13
N ASP A 16 -44.36 -30.41 48.35
CA ASP A 16 -44.10 -31.53 47.46
C ASP A 16 -44.66 -31.26 46.05
N GLU A 17 -43.89 -31.55 45.00
CA GLU A 17 -44.39 -32.39 43.91
C GLU A 17 -43.24 -32.97 43.08
N LYS A 18 -43.37 -34.28 42.86
CA LYS A 18 -42.45 -35.18 42.16
C LYS A 18 -42.76 -35.19 40.65
N GLU A 19 -41.86 -35.86 39.93
CA GLU A 19 -42.03 -36.43 38.58
C GLU A 19 -41.95 -35.46 37.40
N GLU A 20 -40.81 -35.45 36.70
CA GLU A 20 -40.73 -36.19 35.44
C GLU A 20 -39.27 -36.47 35.06
N HIS A 21 -39.05 -37.71 34.66
CA HIS A 21 -37.79 -38.32 34.25
C HIS A 21 -37.59 -38.11 32.74
N GLU A 22 -36.32 -38.13 32.32
CA GLU A 22 -35.87 -38.55 30.98
C GLU A 22 -36.27 -37.70 29.76
N GLU A 23 -35.39 -36.77 29.37
CA GLU A 23 -34.80 -36.74 28.02
C GLU A 23 -33.77 -35.60 27.91
N SER A 24 -32.47 -35.92 28.00
CA SER A 24 -31.40 -35.11 27.40
C SER A 24 -30.05 -35.81 27.49
N LYS A 25 -29.87 -36.83 26.66
CA LYS A 25 -28.55 -37.28 26.21
C LYS A 25 -28.56 -37.29 24.70
N GLN A 26 -28.23 -36.15 24.08
CA GLN A 26 -27.51 -36.03 22.81
C GLN A 26 -27.61 -34.58 22.30
N GLU A 27 -26.81 -33.68 22.87
CA GLU A 27 -26.30 -32.54 22.10
C GLU A 27 -24.80 -32.46 22.36
N GLY A 28 -24.02 -32.96 21.40
CA GLY A 28 -22.60 -32.77 21.37
C GLY A 28 -22.31 -31.29 21.12
N GLU A 29 -21.89 -30.59 22.17
CA GLU A 29 -21.28 -29.28 22.09
C GLU A 29 -20.09 -29.32 21.11
N GLN A 30 -20.31 -28.93 19.86
CA GLN A 30 -19.27 -28.30 19.06
C GLN A 30 -18.99 -26.91 19.66
N LYS A 31 -18.25 -26.89 20.77
CA LYS A 31 -17.53 -25.71 21.22
C LYS A 31 -16.41 -25.45 20.22
N GLY A 32 -16.76 -24.79 19.12
CA GLY A 32 -15.84 -24.01 18.30
C GLY A 32 -15.32 -22.85 19.13
N GLY A 33 -14.46 -23.14 20.09
CA GLY A 33 -13.77 -22.13 20.86
C GLY A 33 -12.94 -21.31 19.89
N ILE A 34 -13.38 -20.07 19.64
CA ILE A 34 -12.50 -18.99 19.19
C ILE A 34 -11.38 -18.99 20.22
N ARG A 35 -10.26 -19.63 19.86
CA ARG A 35 -9.05 -19.66 20.68
C ARG A 35 -8.77 -18.21 21.01
N GLY A 36 -9.02 -17.82 22.26
CA GLY A 36 -8.63 -16.51 22.77
C GLY A 36 -7.19 -16.32 22.36
N SER A 37 -6.96 -15.43 21.40
CA SER A 37 -5.65 -15.16 20.87
C SER A 37 -4.84 -14.74 22.09
N ARG A 38 -3.88 -15.58 22.49
CA ARG A 38 -2.87 -15.20 23.46
C ARG A 38 -2.33 -13.90 22.89
N ALA A 39 -2.66 -12.77 23.53
CA ALA A 39 -2.02 -11.50 23.26
C ALA A 39 -0.54 -11.76 23.54
N SER A 40 0.20 -12.13 22.49
CA SER A 40 1.63 -12.24 22.55
C SER A 40 2.08 -10.89 23.09
N LYS A 41 2.88 -10.91 24.16
CA LYS A 41 3.44 -9.66 24.69
C LYS A 41 4.09 -8.97 23.50
N VAL A 42 3.47 -7.90 23.01
CA VAL A 42 4.02 -7.10 21.93
C VAL A 42 5.40 -6.69 22.44
N PRO A 43 6.48 -7.09 21.75
CA PRO A 43 7.83 -6.74 22.18
C PRO A 43 7.88 -5.25 22.41
N ASN A 44 8.68 -4.80 23.39
CA ASN A 44 8.89 -3.36 23.59
C ASN A 44 9.20 -2.75 22.22
N SER A 45 8.46 -1.71 21.81
CA SER A 45 8.53 -1.14 20.46
C SER A 45 9.97 -0.84 20.06
N ARG A 46 10.82 -0.44 21.01
CA ARG A 46 12.26 -0.27 20.82
C ARG A 46 12.97 -1.53 20.33
N GLU A 47 12.82 -2.65 21.04
CA GLU A 47 13.50 -3.91 20.73
C GLU A 47 13.07 -4.45 19.36
N HIS A 48 11.76 -4.45 19.10
CA HIS A 48 11.23 -4.84 17.79
C HIS A 48 11.85 -4.00 16.67
N TRP A 49 12.00 -2.70 16.88
CA TRP A 49 12.60 -1.81 15.91
C TRP A 49 14.10 -2.04 15.69
N GLU A 50 14.83 -2.36 16.75
CA GLU A 50 16.24 -2.73 16.63
C GLU A 50 16.38 -3.99 15.79
N GLN A 51 15.57 -5.02 16.04
CA GLN A 51 15.57 -6.26 15.25
C GLN A 51 15.27 -6.00 13.76
N VAL A 52 14.28 -5.16 13.46
CA VAL A 52 13.93 -4.82 12.06
C VAL A 52 15.08 -4.08 11.36
N ARG A 53 15.76 -3.16 12.05
CA ARG A 53 16.93 -2.45 11.48
C ARG A 53 18.08 -3.41 11.21
N ARG A 54 18.39 -4.28 12.18
CA ARG A 54 19.41 -5.34 12.02
C ARG A 54 19.10 -6.19 10.80
N PHE A 55 17.83 -6.55 10.63
CA PHE A 55 17.39 -7.27 9.45
C PHE A 55 17.70 -6.51 8.16
N HIS A 56 17.28 -5.25 8.03
CA HIS A 56 17.51 -4.49 6.80
C HIS A 56 18.99 -4.26 6.52
N ILE A 57 19.81 -3.99 7.54
CA ILE A 57 21.26 -3.85 7.38
C ILE A 57 21.89 -5.18 6.93
N ARG A 58 21.54 -6.29 7.58
CA ARG A 58 22.00 -7.62 7.17
C ARG A 58 21.57 -7.93 5.75
N HIS A 59 20.34 -7.61 5.39
CA HIS A 59 19.82 -7.81 4.04
C HIS A 59 20.61 -7.01 3.00
N ILE A 60 20.91 -5.73 3.27
CA ILE A 60 21.77 -4.90 2.41
C ILE A 60 23.15 -5.55 2.25
N LEU A 61 23.81 -5.89 3.36
CA LEU A 61 25.13 -6.50 3.34
C LEU A 61 25.13 -7.82 2.56
N ILE A 62 24.08 -8.62 2.71
CA ILE A 62 23.88 -9.87 2.00
C ILE A 62 23.65 -9.67 0.50
N GLN A 63 22.82 -8.70 0.12
CA GLN A 63 22.55 -8.39 -1.29
C GLN A 63 23.82 -7.88 -1.99
N HIS A 64 24.63 -7.11 -1.29
CA HIS A 64 25.83 -6.46 -1.83
C HIS A 64 27.13 -7.19 -1.47
N ARG A 65 27.06 -8.39 -0.86
CA ARG A 65 28.22 -9.18 -0.41
C ARG A 65 29.15 -9.64 -1.53
N PHE A 66 28.66 -9.76 -2.76
CA PHE A 66 29.44 -10.23 -3.91
C PHE A 66 30.66 -9.34 -4.18
N TRP A 67 30.72 -8.17 -3.55
CA TRP A 67 31.78 -7.19 -3.66
C TRP A 67 33.04 -7.60 -2.88
N PHE A 68 32.96 -8.58 -1.97
CA PHE A 68 34.05 -8.97 -1.06
C PHE A 68 34.67 -10.35 -1.35
N ARG A 69 34.79 -10.75 -2.63
CA ARG A 69 35.26 -12.11 -3.02
C ARG A 69 36.56 -12.56 -2.35
N SER A 70 36.52 -13.77 -1.77
CA SER A 70 37.52 -14.84 -1.99
C SER A 70 36.80 -16.20 -1.87
N ASP A 71 36.93 -17.05 -2.89
CA ASP A 71 36.66 -18.52 -3.05
C ASP A 71 35.58 -19.30 -2.24
N SER A 72 34.83 -18.65 -1.37
CA SER A 72 33.95 -19.26 -0.36
C SER A 72 32.46 -19.23 -0.74
N HIS A 73 32.16 -19.14 -2.04
CA HIS A 73 30.82 -18.82 -2.54
C HIS A 73 29.72 -19.79 -2.05
N LYS A 74 30.03 -21.09 -1.96
CA LYS A 74 29.07 -22.13 -1.52
C LYS A 74 28.73 -22.04 -0.03
N LYS A 75 29.72 -21.84 0.84
CA LYS A 75 29.50 -21.67 2.30
C LYS A 75 28.66 -20.41 2.56
N LEU A 76 29.00 -19.34 1.86
CA LEU A 76 28.30 -18.05 1.95
C LEU A 76 26.84 -18.14 1.47
N GLN A 77 26.54 -18.87 0.40
CA GLN A 77 25.16 -19.10 -0.04
C GLN A 77 24.33 -19.79 1.05
N LYS A 78 24.89 -20.81 1.70
CA LYS A 78 24.23 -21.52 2.81
C LYS A 78 23.99 -20.57 4.00
N ASP A 79 24.99 -19.77 4.36
CA ASP A 79 24.87 -18.80 5.44
C ASP A 79 23.83 -17.72 5.14
N VAL A 80 23.69 -17.30 3.89
CA VAL A 80 22.66 -16.33 3.51
C VAL A 80 21.26 -16.90 3.49
N THR A 81 21.09 -18.13 2.99
CA THR A 81 19.80 -18.81 3.12
C THR A 81 19.44 -18.97 4.59
N ARG A 82 20.40 -19.33 5.44
CA ARG A 82 20.22 -19.40 6.89
C ARG A 82 19.84 -18.05 7.47
N ILE A 83 20.62 -16.98 7.24
CA ILE A 83 20.34 -15.64 7.77
C ILE A 83 19.00 -15.12 7.26
N ASN A 84 18.64 -15.35 5.99
CA ASN A 84 17.34 -14.96 5.46
C ASN A 84 16.21 -15.71 6.17
N ASN A 85 16.37 -17.01 6.40
CA ASN A 85 15.37 -17.81 7.12
C ASN A 85 15.27 -17.41 8.59
N ASP A 86 16.40 -17.27 9.27
CA ASP A 86 16.46 -16.86 10.67
C ASP A 86 15.91 -15.45 10.84
N SER A 87 16.22 -14.55 9.91
CA SER A 87 15.68 -13.20 9.95
C SER A 87 14.19 -13.18 9.67
N ARG A 88 13.68 -13.94 8.69
CA ARG A 88 12.23 -14.08 8.48
C ARG A 88 11.53 -14.59 9.73
N LYS A 89 12.13 -15.54 10.46
CA LYS A 89 11.60 -16.06 11.73
C LYS A 89 11.74 -15.08 12.89
N ALA A 90 12.84 -14.34 12.97
CA ALA A 90 13.14 -13.39 14.05
C ALA A 90 12.38 -12.07 13.88
N LEU A 91 11.89 -11.78 12.68
CA LEU A 91 11.07 -10.61 12.45
C LEU A 91 9.69 -10.86 13.03
N LEU A 92 9.50 -10.27 14.21
CA LEU A 92 8.25 -10.29 14.95
C LEU A 92 7.20 -9.56 14.10
N MET A 93 6.41 -10.32 13.35
CA MET A 93 5.18 -9.83 12.75
C MET A 93 4.31 -9.33 13.90
N SER A 94 3.80 -8.10 13.78
CA SER A 94 3.05 -7.46 14.86
C SER A 94 1.59 -7.88 14.80
N ARG A 95 0.93 -7.62 13.67
CA ARG A 95 -0.46 -8.00 13.38
C ARG A 95 -0.59 -8.32 11.89
N PRO A 96 -0.06 -9.46 11.42
CA PRO A 96 -0.22 -9.86 10.03
C PRO A 96 -1.67 -10.16 9.70
N LEU A 97 -2.12 -9.70 8.52
CA LEU A 97 -3.38 -10.10 7.93
C LEU A 97 -3.30 -11.56 7.43
N PRO A 98 -4.42 -12.30 7.43
CA PRO A 98 -4.46 -13.63 6.83
C PRO A 98 -4.15 -13.55 5.34
N CYS A 99 -3.31 -14.44 4.83
CA CYS A 99 -2.87 -14.47 3.44
C CYS A 99 -4.00 -14.97 2.52
N GLU A 100 -4.97 -14.09 2.26
CA GLU A 100 -6.16 -14.37 1.47
C GLU A 100 -6.17 -13.55 0.19
N ARG A 101 -6.80 -14.10 -0.85
CA ARG A 101 -6.94 -13.37 -2.10
C ARG A 101 -8.03 -12.31 -1.97
N THR A 102 -7.66 -11.04 -2.06
CA THR A 102 -8.63 -9.95 -2.13
C THR A 102 -9.40 -10.02 -3.44
N ARG A 103 -10.72 -10.12 -3.33
CA ARG A 103 -11.63 -9.98 -4.47
C ARG A 103 -11.87 -8.50 -4.73
N ARG A 104 -11.87 -8.10 -5.99
CA ARG A 104 -12.13 -6.72 -6.41
C ARG A 104 -13.38 -6.68 -7.27
N PHE A 105 -14.27 -5.77 -6.91
CA PHE A 105 -15.49 -5.49 -7.67
C PHE A 105 -15.45 -4.02 -8.05
N TYR A 106 -15.54 -3.75 -9.34
CA TYR A 106 -15.50 -2.39 -9.87
C TYR A 106 -16.91 -1.83 -9.89
N LEU A 107 -17.09 -0.69 -9.25
CA LEU A 107 -18.30 0.08 -9.38
C LEU A 107 -18.29 0.79 -10.75
N PRO A 108 -19.47 1.03 -11.35
CA PRO A 108 -19.56 1.97 -12.46
C PRO A 108 -19.05 3.34 -12.01
N GLY A 109 -18.60 4.15 -12.97
CA GLY A 109 -18.35 5.56 -12.72
C GLY A 109 -19.62 6.23 -12.19
N PHE A 110 -19.48 7.34 -11.47
CA PHE A 110 -20.58 8.18 -10.98
C PHE A 110 -20.54 9.58 -11.62
N ASP A 111 -21.71 10.15 -11.93
CA ASP A 111 -21.82 11.44 -12.62
C ASP A 111 -21.81 12.55 -11.57
N CYS A 112 -20.64 12.78 -10.99
CA CYS A 112 -20.43 13.73 -9.92
C CYS A 112 -18.97 14.22 -9.92
N ASN A 113 -18.76 15.49 -9.54
CA ASN A 113 -17.42 16.03 -9.35
C ASN A 113 -16.88 15.72 -7.94
N ALA A 114 -16.41 14.49 -7.72
CA ALA A 114 -15.87 14.04 -6.44
C ALA A 114 -14.60 14.79 -5.97
N GLY A 115 -14.11 15.78 -6.74
CA GLY A 115 -13.08 16.73 -6.31
C GLY A 115 -13.61 17.86 -5.41
N THR A 116 -14.92 17.94 -5.18
CA THR A 116 -15.58 18.97 -4.36
C THR A 116 -16.37 18.34 -3.22
N VAL A 117 -16.65 19.09 -2.14
CA VAL A 117 -17.44 18.58 -1.01
C VAL A 117 -18.85 18.16 -1.47
N ASN A 118 -19.53 19.02 -2.22
CA ASN A 118 -20.85 18.73 -2.82
C ASN A 118 -20.83 17.52 -3.75
N GLY A 119 -19.77 17.34 -4.52
CA GLY A 119 -19.66 16.18 -5.40
C GLY A 119 -19.35 14.88 -4.65
N VAL A 120 -18.61 14.91 -3.54
CA VAL A 120 -18.49 13.76 -2.62
C VAL A 120 -19.84 13.43 -1.97
N ILE A 121 -20.60 14.44 -1.55
CA ILE A 121 -21.96 14.26 -1.03
C ILE A 121 -22.85 13.58 -2.09
N SER A 122 -22.85 14.09 -3.32
CA SER A 122 -23.61 13.54 -4.44
C SER A 122 -23.18 12.11 -4.78
N PHE A 123 -21.87 11.84 -4.82
CA PHE A 123 -21.33 10.49 -5.01
C PHE A 123 -21.89 9.51 -3.98
N LEU A 124 -21.87 9.90 -2.70
CA LEU A 124 -22.34 9.04 -1.60
C LEU A 124 -23.84 8.80 -1.66
N ASP A 125 -24.65 9.78 -2.09
CA ASP A 125 -26.09 9.57 -2.32
C ASP A 125 -26.34 8.61 -3.48
N GLN A 126 -25.62 8.76 -4.59
CA GLN A 126 -25.75 7.84 -5.72
C GLN A 126 -25.30 6.42 -5.34
N LEU A 127 -24.20 6.28 -4.59
CA LEU A 127 -23.75 4.99 -4.08
C LEU A 127 -24.84 4.32 -3.22
N LYS A 128 -25.47 5.08 -2.32
CA LYS A 128 -26.59 4.61 -1.48
C LYS A 128 -27.80 4.18 -2.30
N GLN A 129 -28.15 4.92 -3.34
CA GLN A 129 -29.29 4.62 -4.20
C GLN A 129 -29.07 3.37 -5.07
N HIS A 130 -27.84 3.16 -5.55
CA HIS A 130 -27.55 2.10 -6.51
C HIS A 130 -27.09 0.78 -5.88
N PHE A 131 -26.39 0.82 -4.75
CA PHE A 131 -25.66 -0.35 -4.24
C PHE A 131 -26.04 -0.75 -2.83
N VAL A 132 -26.65 0.14 -2.05
CA VAL A 132 -26.91 -0.14 -0.64
C VAL A 132 -28.42 -0.37 -0.45
N ASP A 133 -28.81 -1.62 -0.69
CA ASP A 133 -30.11 -2.15 -0.27
C ASP A 133 -30.30 -1.86 1.24
N PRO A 134 -31.50 -1.50 1.71
CA PRO A 134 -31.81 -1.38 3.13
C PRO A 134 -31.18 -2.46 4.03
N TRP A 135 -31.10 -3.72 3.59
CA TRP A 135 -30.46 -4.77 4.38
C TRP A 135 -28.95 -4.53 4.56
N MET A 136 -28.25 -4.09 3.49
CA MET A 136 -26.81 -3.80 3.53
C MET A 136 -26.51 -2.61 4.43
N ARG A 137 -27.41 -1.60 4.47
CA ARG A 137 -27.25 -0.43 5.35
C ARG A 137 -27.12 -0.82 6.82
N SER A 138 -27.83 -1.87 7.24
CA SER A 138 -27.80 -2.36 8.61
C SER A 138 -26.61 -3.27 8.94
N LYS A 139 -25.79 -3.65 7.95
CA LYS A 139 -24.79 -4.72 8.07
C LYS A 139 -23.38 -4.34 7.64
N PHE A 140 -23.21 -3.36 6.77
CA PHE A 140 -21.91 -3.02 6.20
C PHE A 140 -21.40 -1.66 6.65
N ILE A 141 -20.08 -1.59 6.82
CA ILE A 141 -19.33 -0.38 7.10
C ILE A 141 -18.60 0.00 5.81
N LEU A 142 -18.69 1.27 5.38
CA LEU A 142 -17.98 1.74 4.20
C LEU A 142 -16.62 2.31 4.62
N SER A 143 -15.53 1.68 4.18
CA SER A 143 -14.18 2.24 4.30
C SER A 143 -13.79 2.93 3.00
N VAL A 144 -13.31 4.17 3.09
CA VAL A 144 -12.87 4.95 1.93
C VAL A 144 -11.38 5.19 2.02
N ASN A 145 -10.63 4.55 1.14
CA ASN A 145 -9.19 4.75 1.03
C ASN A 145 -8.87 5.91 0.08
N GLY A 146 -7.89 6.74 0.43
CA GLY A 146 -7.43 7.81 -0.45
C GLY A 146 -6.32 8.67 0.14
N ASP A 147 -5.85 9.63 -0.63
CA ASP A 147 -4.82 10.56 -0.19
C ASP A 147 -5.33 11.55 0.89
N LEU A 148 -4.46 12.49 1.30
CA LEU A 148 -4.82 13.53 2.26
C LEU A 148 -6.01 14.38 1.76
N GLY A 149 -6.09 14.66 0.46
CA GLY A 149 -7.16 15.44 -0.14
C GLY A 149 -8.51 14.75 0.00
N VAL A 150 -8.57 13.47 -0.38
CA VAL A 150 -9.78 12.63 -0.24
C VAL A 150 -10.21 12.54 1.22
N CYS A 151 -9.28 12.30 2.14
CA CYS A 151 -9.59 12.26 3.58
C CYS A 151 -10.18 13.58 4.09
N ARG A 152 -9.65 14.72 3.64
CA ARG A 152 -10.16 16.05 3.99
C ARG A 152 -11.56 16.30 3.41
N LEU A 153 -11.78 15.94 2.14
CA LEU A 153 -13.08 16.11 1.48
C LEU A 153 -14.18 15.29 2.17
N ILE A 154 -13.90 14.03 2.53
CA ILE A 154 -14.86 13.19 3.25
C ILE A 154 -15.21 13.77 4.62
N LYS A 155 -14.20 14.26 5.36
CA LYS A 155 -14.43 14.92 6.65
C LYS A 155 -15.30 16.17 6.51
N ARG A 156 -15.02 17.03 5.53
CA ARG A 156 -15.83 18.22 5.25
C ARG A 156 -17.25 17.86 4.82
N ALA A 157 -17.41 16.86 3.95
CA ALA A 157 -18.72 16.33 3.56
C ALA A 157 -19.50 15.81 4.77
N SER A 158 -18.83 15.12 5.70
CA SER A 158 -19.41 14.66 6.97
C SER A 158 -19.92 15.81 7.84
N GLN A 159 -19.17 16.90 7.90
CA GLN A 159 -19.54 18.10 8.66
C GLN A 159 -20.70 18.85 8.02
N GLU A 160 -20.69 19.03 6.69
CA GLU A 160 -21.71 19.80 5.97
C GLU A 160 -23.08 19.14 5.95
N ARG A 161 -23.16 17.79 5.98
CA ARG A 161 -24.46 17.11 6.12
C ARG A 161 -25.11 17.25 7.49
N GLY A 162 -24.40 17.77 8.50
CA GLY A 162 -25.00 18.24 9.75
C GLY A 162 -25.85 17.23 10.53
N GLY A 163 -25.45 15.95 10.64
CA GLY A 163 -26.11 14.98 11.53
C GLY A 163 -27.57 14.59 11.25
N ASP A 164 -28.23 15.21 10.25
CA ASP A 164 -29.70 15.23 10.10
C ASP A 164 -30.30 14.14 9.20
N GLN A 165 -29.65 12.98 9.04
CA GLN A 165 -30.23 11.85 8.31
C GLN A 165 -30.06 10.54 9.11
N PRO A 166 -31.11 10.04 9.79
CA PRO A 166 -31.04 8.88 10.68
C PRO A 166 -30.84 7.53 9.96
N GLU A 167 -30.91 7.50 8.63
CA GLU A 167 -30.97 6.25 7.86
C GLU A 167 -29.60 5.73 7.39
N MET A 168 -28.57 6.58 7.39
CA MET A 168 -27.14 6.25 7.29
C MET A 168 -26.35 7.55 7.48
N THR A 169 -25.93 7.81 8.70
CA THR A 169 -25.10 8.98 9.03
C THR A 169 -23.76 8.84 8.31
N LEU A 170 -23.14 9.95 7.87
CA LEU A 170 -21.76 9.89 7.35
C LEU A 170 -20.75 9.34 8.37
N ASP A 171 -21.19 9.18 9.63
CA ASP A 171 -20.50 8.45 10.69
C ASP A 171 -20.21 6.97 10.34
N ASP A 172 -20.96 6.37 9.40
CA ASP A 172 -20.70 4.99 8.92
C ASP A 172 -19.58 4.92 7.87
N ILE A 173 -19.05 6.07 7.45
CA ILE A 173 -17.95 6.18 6.49
C ILE A 173 -16.63 6.35 7.23
N HIS A 174 -15.82 5.30 7.19
CA HIS A 174 -14.48 5.35 7.72
C HIS A 174 -13.51 5.77 6.63
N TRP A 175 -13.14 7.04 6.62
CA TRP A 175 -11.99 7.48 5.83
C TRP A 175 -10.73 6.77 6.31
N ASN A 176 -9.90 6.37 5.37
CA ASN A 176 -8.68 5.64 5.61
C ASN A 176 -7.53 6.18 4.74
N PRO A 177 -6.50 6.78 5.33
CA PRO A 177 -5.42 7.34 4.53
C PRO A 177 -4.62 6.28 3.79
N GLY A 178 -4.32 6.56 2.53
CA GLY A 178 -3.54 5.73 1.64
C GLY A 178 -2.10 5.54 2.13
N SER A 179 -1.70 4.28 2.30
CA SER A 179 -0.37 3.94 2.82
C SER A 179 0.73 4.17 1.79
N PHE A 180 0.43 4.04 0.50
CA PHE A 180 1.34 4.44 -0.57
C PHE A 180 1.57 5.95 -0.55
N HIS A 181 0.53 6.77 -0.38
CA HIS A 181 0.68 8.22 -0.29
C HIS A 181 1.56 8.67 0.89
N PHE A 182 1.49 8.00 2.05
CA PHE A 182 2.45 8.27 3.12
C PHE A 182 3.89 7.94 2.74
N SER A 183 4.08 6.79 2.08
CA SER A 183 5.41 6.35 1.61
C SER A 183 5.97 7.31 0.56
N LEU A 184 5.13 7.75 -0.39
CA LEU A 184 5.43 8.76 -1.39
C LEU A 184 5.86 10.08 -0.74
N ASN A 185 5.10 10.56 0.22
CA ASN A 185 5.39 11.83 0.89
C ASN A 185 6.62 11.75 1.81
N ALA A 186 6.83 10.63 2.50
CA ALA A 186 8.07 10.37 3.23
C ALA A 186 9.26 10.36 2.29
N ASN A 187 9.10 9.80 1.09
CA ASN A 187 10.14 9.74 0.09
C ASN A 187 10.52 11.12 -0.46
N LEU A 188 9.52 11.85 -0.97
CA LEU A 188 9.70 13.18 -1.56
C LEU A 188 10.22 14.19 -0.54
N SER A 189 9.75 14.14 0.71
CA SER A 189 10.26 15.04 1.75
C SER A 189 11.64 14.64 2.23
N GLY A 190 11.97 13.35 2.22
CA GLY A 190 13.35 12.88 2.35
C GLY A 190 14.25 13.47 1.27
N VAL A 191 13.83 13.43 0.00
CA VAL A 191 14.58 14.05 -1.10
C VAL A 191 14.84 15.53 -0.85
N ARG A 192 13.79 16.29 -0.52
CA ARG A 192 13.89 17.74 -0.30
C ARG A 192 14.77 18.06 0.91
N HIS A 193 14.55 17.37 2.02
CA HIS A 193 15.29 17.60 3.27
C HIS A 193 16.78 17.28 3.11
N TYR A 194 17.11 16.20 2.38
CA TYR A 194 18.49 15.77 2.17
C TYR A 194 19.07 16.22 0.83
N ALA A 195 18.41 17.12 0.09
CA ALA A 195 18.87 17.62 -1.20
C ALA A 195 20.26 18.27 -1.11
N GLY A 196 20.43 19.13 -0.11
CA GLY A 196 21.61 19.96 0.13
C GLY A 196 21.75 21.14 -0.84
N PRO A 197 22.81 21.95 -0.67
CA PRO A 197 23.10 23.11 -1.51
C PRO A 197 23.44 22.73 -2.96
N GLU A 198 23.42 23.72 -3.87
CA GLU A 198 23.76 23.54 -5.30
C GLU A 198 25.26 23.40 -5.55
N ASP A 199 26.09 23.87 -4.62
CA ASP A 199 27.56 23.84 -4.72
C ASP A 199 28.18 22.46 -4.48
N PHE A 200 27.36 21.46 -4.11
CA PHE A 200 27.78 20.10 -3.78
C PHE A 200 28.83 20.01 -2.65
N ASN A 201 28.98 21.07 -1.83
CA ASN A 201 29.98 21.13 -0.75
C ASN A 201 29.63 20.21 0.43
N ASN A 202 28.37 19.79 0.52
CA ASN A 202 27.92 18.87 1.55
C ASN A 202 28.06 17.41 1.06
N PRO A 203 29.03 16.62 1.57
CA PRO A 203 29.27 15.25 1.11
C PRO A 203 28.15 14.28 1.48
N THR A 204 27.19 14.72 2.29
CA THR A 204 26.08 13.91 2.78
C THR A 204 24.75 14.32 2.18
N CYS A 205 24.73 15.20 1.19
CA CYS A 205 23.49 15.54 0.47
C CYS A 205 23.23 14.63 -0.74
N LEU A 206 21.98 14.57 -1.18
CA LEU A 206 21.55 13.77 -2.32
C LEU A 206 22.02 14.37 -3.64
N ARG A 207 22.17 15.70 -3.74
CA ARG A 207 22.75 16.34 -4.94
C ARG A 207 24.17 15.86 -5.19
N ARG A 208 24.99 15.75 -4.14
CA ARG A 208 26.35 15.19 -4.25
C ARG A 208 26.32 13.73 -4.67
N ALA A 209 25.44 12.93 -4.05
CA ALA A 209 25.27 11.53 -4.46
C ALA A 209 24.86 11.42 -5.93
N ALA A 210 23.96 12.28 -6.41
CA ALA A 210 23.57 12.31 -7.81
C ALA A 210 24.70 12.75 -8.74
N SER A 211 25.50 13.74 -8.35
CA SER A 211 26.60 14.23 -9.19
C SER A 211 27.72 13.20 -9.41
N VAL A 212 27.89 12.26 -8.47
CA VAL A 212 28.88 11.18 -8.59
C VAL A 212 28.32 9.94 -9.29
N VAL A 213 27.00 9.81 -9.38
CA VAL A 213 26.32 8.76 -10.15
C VAL A 213 26.37 9.14 -11.63
N ASN A 214 27.47 8.78 -12.29
CA ASN A 214 27.73 9.09 -13.69
C ASN A 214 26.57 8.66 -14.60
N GLY A 215 25.96 9.64 -15.29
CA GLY A 215 25.09 9.39 -16.45
C GLY A 215 23.59 9.55 -16.23
N ARG A 216 23.12 9.92 -15.03
CA ARG A 216 21.69 10.20 -14.81
C ARG A 216 21.46 11.68 -14.48
N THR A 217 20.63 12.34 -15.29
CA THR A 217 20.11 13.66 -14.97
C THR A 217 19.11 13.50 -13.84
N TRP A 218 19.47 13.98 -12.65
CA TRP A 218 18.58 13.96 -11.49
C TRP A 218 18.08 15.37 -11.19
N ASN A 219 16.76 15.55 -11.28
CA ASN A 219 16.11 16.80 -10.94
C ASN A 219 15.51 16.70 -9.53
N VAL A 220 16.09 17.43 -8.58
CA VAL A 220 15.63 17.47 -7.19
C VAL A 220 14.28 18.16 -7.06
N THR A 221 14.05 19.17 -7.91
CA THR A 221 12.83 20.00 -7.89
C THR A 221 11.63 19.21 -8.42
N HIS A 222 11.85 18.44 -9.49
CA HIS A 222 10.83 17.60 -10.13
C HIS A 222 11.18 16.12 -9.97
N SER A 223 11.37 15.72 -8.72
CA SER A 223 11.87 14.39 -8.39
C SER A 223 10.77 13.35 -8.61
N VAL A 224 10.92 12.51 -9.64
CA VAL A 224 10.05 11.35 -9.86
C VAL A 224 10.25 10.35 -8.72
N TYR A 225 9.17 9.78 -8.20
CA TYR A 225 9.20 8.88 -7.03
C TYR A 225 10.21 7.73 -7.18
N ASN A 226 10.20 7.04 -8.32
CA ASN A 226 11.08 5.89 -8.55
C ASN A 226 12.56 6.30 -8.60
N THR A 227 12.91 7.32 -9.37
CA THR A 227 14.29 7.84 -9.48
C THR A 227 14.80 8.34 -8.12
N SER A 228 13.93 9.00 -7.36
CA SER A 228 14.22 9.51 -6.01
C SER A 228 14.51 8.38 -5.04
N ARG A 229 13.66 7.35 -5.04
CA ARG A 229 13.81 6.17 -4.21
C ARG A 229 15.08 5.40 -4.56
N GLU A 230 15.39 5.24 -5.85
CA GLU A 230 16.61 4.56 -6.30
C GLU A 230 17.87 5.30 -5.86
N LEU A 231 17.95 6.62 -6.03
CA LEU A 231 19.11 7.40 -5.58
C LEU A 231 19.31 7.31 -4.06
N ARG A 232 18.21 7.40 -3.29
CA ARG A 232 18.29 7.29 -1.83
C ARG A 232 18.69 5.88 -1.40
N GLU A 233 18.24 4.86 -2.13
CA GLU A 233 18.64 3.48 -1.94
C GLU A 233 20.14 3.28 -2.22
N ILE A 234 20.66 3.79 -3.34
CA ILE A 234 22.10 3.80 -3.67
C ILE A 234 22.91 4.37 -2.51
N LYS A 235 22.49 5.54 -2.01
CA LYS A 235 23.18 6.22 -0.92
C LYS A 235 23.09 5.45 0.40
N LEU A 236 21.94 4.84 0.72
CA LEU A 236 21.81 4.00 1.92
C LEU A 236 22.75 2.80 1.86
N VAL A 237 22.83 2.12 0.71
CA VAL A 237 23.74 0.97 0.54
C VAL A 237 25.19 1.43 0.69
N ALA A 238 25.59 2.53 0.05
CA ALA A 238 26.92 3.10 0.20
C ALA A 238 27.24 3.45 1.66
N HIS A 239 26.29 4.05 2.38
CA HIS A 239 26.42 4.37 3.80
C HIS A 239 26.67 3.12 4.65
N VAL A 240 25.85 2.08 4.47
CA VAL A 240 26.01 0.82 5.21
C VAL A 240 27.38 0.22 4.93
N LEU A 241 27.83 0.20 3.69
CA LEU A 241 29.11 -0.41 3.33
C LEU A 241 30.32 0.39 3.80
N ASP A 242 30.26 1.72 3.76
CA ASP A 242 31.29 2.60 4.31
C ASP A 242 31.48 2.30 5.81
N TYR A 243 30.38 2.09 6.52
CA TYR A 243 30.40 1.76 7.95
C TYR A 243 31.04 0.41 8.24
N PHE A 244 30.83 -0.58 7.37
CA PHE A 244 31.37 -1.93 7.53
C PHE A 244 32.70 -2.17 6.78
N ARG A 245 33.26 -1.16 6.12
CA ARG A 245 34.47 -1.27 5.28
C ARG A 245 35.72 -1.70 6.04
N SER A 246 35.84 -1.38 7.33
CA SER A 246 37.04 -1.68 8.12
C SER A 246 37.10 -3.12 8.66
N PHE A 247 36.08 -3.95 8.41
CA PHE A 247 35.94 -5.23 9.11
C PHE A 247 36.37 -6.43 8.25
N GLN A 248 37.50 -6.99 8.64
CA GLN A 248 38.02 -8.31 8.24
C GLN A 248 37.08 -9.47 8.66
N GLU A 249 35.94 -9.18 9.30
CA GLU A 249 34.97 -10.13 9.84
C GLU A 249 33.51 -9.73 9.49
N LEU A 250 33.16 -9.63 8.20
CA LEU A 250 31.75 -9.65 7.78
C LEU A 250 31.01 -10.92 8.27
N CYS A 251 31.76 -11.97 8.67
CA CYS A 251 31.25 -13.21 9.24
C CYS A 251 30.85 -13.11 10.73
N GLU A 252 31.46 -12.22 11.52
CA GLU A 252 31.13 -12.02 12.96
C GLU A 252 30.01 -10.99 13.18
N LEU A 253 29.63 -10.31 12.10
CA LEU A 253 28.64 -9.24 12.08
C LEU A 253 27.20 -9.68 12.40
N ALA A 254 26.91 -10.98 12.37
CA ALA A 254 25.59 -11.49 12.78
C ALA A 254 25.38 -11.42 14.31
N GLU A 255 26.44 -11.20 15.10
CA GLU A 255 26.38 -11.20 16.56
C GLU A 255 26.68 -9.81 17.17
N LEU A 256 27.35 -8.92 16.44
CA LEU A 256 27.87 -7.62 16.94
C LEU A 256 27.02 -6.37 16.63
N THR A 257 25.79 -6.53 16.13
CA THR A 257 24.98 -5.39 15.62
C THR A 257 24.34 -4.51 16.69
N ASP A 258 24.36 -4.91 17.96
CA ASP A 258 23.41 -4.41 18.95
C ASP A 258 23.92 -3.13 19.63
N GLU A 259 25.13 -3.15 20.19
CA GLU A 259 25.69 -2.00 20.92
C GLU A 259 26.21 -0.90 19.99
N ARG A 260 26.85 -1.28 18.87
CA ARG A 260 27.50 -0.31 17.98
C ARG A 260 26.51 0.57 17.22
N PHE A 261 25.35 0.03 16.86
CA PHE A 261 24.32 0.80 16.16
C PHE A 261 23.47 1.66 17.10
N GLU A 262 23.20 1.22 18.33
CA GLU A 262 22.61 2.12 19.33
C GLU A 262 23.60 3.22 19.76
N GLY A 263 24.90 2.92 19.73
CA GLY A 263 25.96 3.93 19.79
C GLY A 263 25.92 4.91 18.63
N PHE A 264 25.52 4.49 17.43
CA PHE A 264 25.43 5.32 16.22
C PHE A 264 24.36 6.41 16.32
N ARG A 265 23.14 6.09 16.77
CA ARG A 265 22.11 7.11 17.00
C ARG A 265 22.48 8.09 18.11
N ARG A 266 23.01 7.54 19.21
CA ARG A 266 23.52 8.34 20.31
C ARG A 266 24.67 9.24 19.86
N LYS A 267 25.53 8.76 18.95
CA LYS A 267 26.61 9.56 18.35
C LYS A 267 26.05 10.72 17.54
N GLY A 268 25.09 10.50 16.63
CA GLY A 268 24.49 11.58 15.84
C GLY A 268 23.80 12.65 16.69
N ALA A 269 22.96 12.22 17.63
CA ALA A 269 22.31 13.14 18.58
C ALA A 269 23.33 13.84 19.49
N ALA A 270 24.38 13.13 19.94
CA ALA A 270 25.45 13.71 20.73
C ALA A 270 26.25 14.73 19.93
N GLU A 271 26.57 14.47 18.66
CA GLU A 271 27.25 15.43 17.79
C GLU A 271 26.43 16.70 17.65
N LEU A 272 25.11 16.62 17.39
CA LEU A 272 24.25 17.81 17.36
C LEU A 272 24.24 18.54 18.71
N SER A 273 24.18 17.81 19.83
CA SER A 273 24.13 18.41 21.17
C SER A 273 25.40 19.15 21.57
N LYS A 274 26.54 18.90 20.88
CA LYS A 274 27.80 19.62 21.10
C LYS A 274 27.82 21.02 20.48
N GLY A 275 26.74 21.42 19.78
CA GLY A 275 26.64 22.72 19.12
C GLY A 275 27.84 22.98 18.22
N ASN A 276 28.59 24.04 18.49
CA ASN A 276 29.75 24.42 17.67
C ASN A 276 30.94 23.44 17.72
N ALA A 277 30.93 22.43 18.60
CA ALA A 277 31.95 21.37 18.60
C ALA A 277 31.47 20.08 17.88
N GLY A 278 30.22 20.03 17.45
CA GLY A 278 29.61 18.88 16.77
C GLY A 278 30.07 18.69 15.33
N ASP A 279 29.85 17.49 14.81
CA ASP A 279 29.97 17.13 13.40
C ASP A 279 28.59 16.99 12.76
N GLU A 280 28.10 18.07 12.15
CA GLU A 280 26.77 18.12 11.53
C GLU A 280 26.67 17.26 10.27
N VAL A 281 27.77 17.13 9.54
CA VAL A 281 27.87 16.28 8.34
C VAL A 281 27.61 14.84 8.74
N LEU A 282 28.33 14.35 9.76
CA LEU A 282 28.08 13.01 10.30
C LEU A 282 26.63 12.90 10.79
N ALA A 283 26.15 13.83 11.63
CA ALA A 283 24.79 13.76 12.16
C ALA A 283 23.72 13.63 11.06
N MET A 284 23.79 14.48 10.03
CA MET A 284 22.83 14.47 8.92
C MET A 284 22.85 13.15 8.14
N ASP A 285 24.03 12.58 7.94
CA ASP A 285 24.18 11.28 7.28
C ASP A 285 23.55 10.12 8.07
N LEU A 286 23.67 10.16 9.40
CA LEU A 286 23.07 9.17 10.29
C LEU A 286 21.53 9.29 10.27
N PHE A 287 20.98 10.50 10.28
CA PHE A 287 19.53 10.73 10.17
C PHE A 287 18.99 10.29 8.81
N PHE A 288 19.75 10.54 7.73
CA PHE A 288 19.40 10.04 6.40
C PHE A 288 19.26 8.52 6.40
N ALA A 289 20.26 7.81 6.93
CA ALA A 289 20.23 6.36 7.01
C ALA A 289 19.07 5.85 7.87
N ASP A 290 18.79 6.50 9.00
CA ASP A 290 17.67 6.14 9.89
C ASP A 290 16.32 6.28 9.19
N GLY A 291 16.09 7.41 8.50
CA GLY A 291 14.87 7.65 7.74
C GLY A 291 14.66 6.63 6.61
N MET A 292 15.73 6.26 5.91
CA MET A 292 15.68 5.23 4.87
C MET A 292 15.37 3.83 5.41
N LEU A 293 15.90 3.48 6.59
CA LEU A 293 15.58 2.20 7.23
C LEU A 293 14.11 2.15 7.69
N VAL A 294 13.52 3.29 8.08
CA VAL A 294 12.07 3.38 8.37
C VAL A 294 11.24 3.15 7.10
N GLU A 295 11.64 3.73 5.97
CA GLU A 295 10.96 3.52 4.68
C GLU A 295 11.03 2.07 4.20
N ARG A 296 12.20 1.42 4.27
CA ARG A 296 12.32 -0.01 3.95
C ARG A 296 11.47 -0.90 4.84
N LYS A 297 11.27 -0.51 6.10
CA LYS A 297 10.32 -1.21 6.98
C LYS A 297 8.90 -1.02 6.49
N SER A 298 8.51 0.18 6.06
CA SER A 298 7.19 0.44 5.46
C SER A 298 6.94 -0.47 4.26
N ASP A 299 7.87 -0.47 3.29
CA ASP A 299 7.78 -1.30 2.09
C ASP A 299 7.59 -2.78 2.43
N ARG A 300 8.34 -3.24 3.42
CA ARG A 300 8.26 -4.61 3.88
C ARG A 300 6.96 -4.90 4.62
N ALA A 301 6.49 -4.00 5.48
CA ALA A 301 5.24 -4.16 6.21
C ALA A 301 4.06 -4.27 5.23
N VAL A 302 4.05 -3.44 4.19
CA VAL A 302 3.10 -3.53 3.07
C VAL A 302 3.23 -4.90 2.40
N ARG A 303 4.42 -5.28 1.92
CA ARG A 303 4.65 -6.54 1.21
C ARG A 303 4.24 -7.78 2.01
N ASP A 304 4.54 -7.78 3.30
CA ASP A 304 4.31 -8.92 4.20
C ASP A 304 2.89 -8.90 4.80
N GLY A 305 2.05 -7.89 4.50
CA GLY A 305 0.67 -7.84 4.97
C GLY A 305 0.52 -7.48 6.45
N ASP A 306 1.39 -6.65 7.02
CA ASP A 306 1.46 -6.39 8.48
C ASP A 306 1.11 -4.94 8.86
N PRO A 307 -0.19 -4.61 8.98
CA PRO A 307 -0.64 -3.29 9.43
C PRO A 307 -0.12 -2.93 10.84
N GLY A 308 0.08 -3.92 11.73
CA GLY A 308 0.70 -3.68 13.04
C GLY A 308 2.12 -3.11 12.93
N CYS A 309 2.91 -3.60 11.97
CA CYS A 309 4.23 -3.10 11.64
C CYS A 309 4.16 -1.71 10.96
N MET A 310 3.12 -1.44 10.15
CA MET A 310 2.86 -0.11 9.57
C MET A 310 2.57 0.95 10.63
N TRP A 311 1.79 0.64 11.67
CA TRP A 311 1.57 1.57 12.79
C TRP A 311 2.85 2.01 13.47
N GLU A 312 3.80 1.09 13.64
CA GLU A 312 5.12 1.43 14.18
C GLU A 312 5.85 2.42 13.28
N VAL A 313 5.80 2.22 11.95
CA VAL A 313 6.35 3.15 10.95
C VAL A 313 5.67 4.52 11.08
N TYR A 314 4.34 4.56 11.16
CA TYR A 314 3.57 5.80 11.31
C TYR A 314 3.94 6.60 12.55
N ARG A 315 4.22 5.96 13.70
CA ARG A 315 4.70 6.69 14.89
C ARG A 315 5.98 7.47 14.63
N ARG A 316 6.87 6.95 13.78
CA ARG A 316 8.12 7.64 13.41
C ARG A 316 7.89 8.68 12.34
N TRP A 317 7.08 8.36 11.34
CA TRP A 317 6.69 9.32 10.32
C TRP A 317 5.96 10.52 10.90
N LEU A 318 5.18 10.37 11.97
CA LEU A 318 4.63 11.51 12.73
C LEU A 318 5.73 12.53 13.10
N LEU A 319 6.81 12.05 13.72
CA LEU A 319 7.93 12.90 14.16
C LEU A 319 8.73 13.43 12.96
N ILE A 320 8.98 12.59 11.96
CA ILE A 320 9.73 12.95 10.75
C ILE A 320 8.97 14.00 9.93
N PHE A 321 7.68 13.79 9.66
CA PHE A 321 6.82 14.74 8.97
C PHE A 321 6.76 16.07 9.70
N ARG A 322 6.62 16.05 11.03
CA ARG A 322 6.65 17.28 11.84
C ARG A 322 7.99 18.00 11.70
N GLY A 323 9.11 17.28 11.79
CA GLY A 323 10.46 17.84 11.65
C GLY A 323 10.78 18.35 10.24
N MET A 324 10.15 17.79 9.20
CA MET A 324 10.31 18.19 7.81
C MET A 324 9.34 19.30 7.37
N GLY A 325 8.54 19.86 8.27
CA GLY A 325 7.55 20.90 7.94
C GLY A 325 6.27 20.37 7.26
N MET A 326 6.05 19.06 7.22
CA MET A 326 4.84 18.44 6.68
C MET A 326 3.75 18.33 7.74
N ALA A 327 3.31 19.47 8.29
CA ALA A 327 2.36 19.51 9.39
C ALA A 327 1.04 18.78 9.06
N SER A 328 0.54 18.88 7.83
CA SER A 328 -0.72 18.24 7.41
C SER A 328 -0.66 16.71 7.47
N TYR A 329 0.45 16.11 7.04
CA TYR A 329 0.65 14.66 7.14
C TYR A 329 0.91 14.22 8.58
N ALA A 330 1.65 15.01 9.36
CA ALA A 330 1.84 14.74 10.79
C ALA A 330 0.50 14.75 11.54
N ASN A 331 -0.35 15.75 11.29
CA ASN A 331 -1.68 15.84 11.88
C ASN A 331 -2.56 14.65 11.46
N LEU A 332 -2.55 14.28 10.17
CA LEU A 332 -3.31 13.13 9.69
C LEU A 332 -2.89 11.83 10.40
N VAL A 333 -1.58 11.60 10.58
CA VAL A 333 -1.07 10.44 11.33
C VAL A 333 -1.52 10.49 12.80
N MET A 334 -1.49 11.66 13.44
CA MET A 334 -1.95 11.80 14.82
C MET A 334 -3.44 11.49 14.95
N GLU A 335 -4.26 12.00 14.04
CA GLU A 335 -5.70 11.71 13.98
C GLU A 335 -5.96 10.22 13.75
N MET A 336 -5.17 9.55 12.91
CA MET A 336 -5.27 8.10 12.74
C MET A 336 -5.03 7.35 14.06
N PHE A 337 -4.04 7.75 14.86
CA PHE A 337 -3.79 7.13 16.17
C PHE A 337 -4.98 7.34 17.12
N VAL A 338 -5.47 8.58 17.25
CA VAL A 338 -6.63 8.88 18.12
C VAL A 338 -7.87 8.09 17.68
N LYS A 339 -8.13 8.05 16.37
CA LYS A 339 -9.24 7.27 15.79
C LYS A 339 -9.07 5.78 16.10
N PHE A 340 -7.90 5.22 15.85
CA PHE A 340 -7.64 3.80 16.10
C PHE A 340 -7.73 3.42 17.58
N GLU A 341 -7.25 4.28 18.49
CA GLU A 341 -7.31 4.04 19.93
C GLU A 341 -8.72 4.12 20.52
N THR A 342 -9.61 4.89 19.89
CA THR A 342 -11.02 5.04 20.31
C THR A 342 -11.96 4.01 19.67
N MET A 343 -11.55 3.34 18.59
CA MET A 343 -12.34 2.29 17.94
C MET A 343 -12.50 1.02 18.80
N PRO A 344 -13.66 0.35 18.75
CA PRO A 344 -13.80 -1.03 19.21
C PRO A 344 -12.87 -1.99 18.45
N GLN A 345 -12.45 -3.09 19.08
CA GLN A 345 -11.46 -4.00 18.48
C GLN A 345 -11.87 -4.51 17.09
N LYS A 346 -13.13 -4.92 16.90
CA LYS A 346 -13.63 -5.39 15.59
C LYS A 346 -13.46 -4.33 14.50
N LEU A 347 -13.68 -3.06 14.83
CA LEU A 347 -13.53 -1.95 13.90
C LEU A 347 -12.06 -1.64 13.62
N ARG A 348 -11.15 -1.86 14.58
CA ARG A 348 -9.69 -1.79 14.36
C ARG A 348 -9.23 -2.85 13.39
N ASP A 349 -9.69 -4.09 13.57
CA ASP A 349 -9.34 -5.22 12.71
C ASP A 349 -9.83 -4.94 11.27
N PHE A 350 -11.07 -4.47 11.13
CA PHE A 350 -11.62 -4.01 9.84
C PHE A 350 -10.79 -2.85 9.25
N TYR A 351 -10.47 -1.83 10.03
CA TYR A 351 -9.72 -0.66 9.57
C TYR A 351 -8.34 -1.06 9.02
N GLU A 352 -7.62 -1.92 9.74
CA GLU A 352 -6.33 -2.47 9.31
C GLU A 352 -6.43 -3.34 8.06
N ALA A 353 -7.48 -4.17 7.95
CA ALA A 353 -7.71 -5.02 6.79
C ALA A 353 -7.96 -4.21 5.50
N THR A 354 -8.43 -2.97 5.60
CA THR A 354 -8.72 -2.12 4.43
C THR A 354 -7.50 -1.40 3.85
N TRP A 355 -6.32 -1.46 4.50
CA TRP A 355 -5.10 -0.80 4.02
C TRP A 355 -4.40 -1.54 2.89
N LEU A 356 -4.50 -2.86 2.88
CA LEU A 356 -3.68 -3.71 2.05
C LEU A 356 -4.58 -4.63 1.24
N ILE A 357 -4.18 -4.89 0.01
CA ILE A 357 -4.84 -5.87 -0.84
C ILE A 357 -3.83 -6.92 -1.27
N ASN A 358 -4.30 -8.16 -1.44
CA ASN A 358 -3.51 -9.24 -2.00
C ASN A 358 -4.28 -9.85 -3.17
N SER A 359 -4.09 -9.27 -4.35
CA SER A 359 -4.77 -9.70 -5.58
C SER A 359 -4.42 -11.14 -5.99
N THR A 360 -3.32 -11.70 -5.47
CA THR A 360 -2.81 -13.03 -5.80
C THR A 360 -3.19 -14.11 -4.78
N GLY A 361 -3.45 -13.74 -3.53
CA GLY A 361 -3.57 -14.67 -2.41
C GLY A 361 -2.24 -15.33 -1.99
N MET A 362 -1.10 -14.87 -2.48
CA MET A 362 0.22 -15.42 -2.15
C MET A 362 0.92 -14.61 -1.05
N GLU A 363 1.74 -15.28 -0.25
CA GLU A 363 2.53 -14.63 0.80
C GLU A 363 3.55 -13.66 0.18
N GLY A 364 3.74 -12.49 0.80
CA GLY A 364 4.69 -11.49 0.32
C GLY A 364 4.25 -10.76 -0.95
N LYS A 365 2.98 -10.86 -1.33
CA LYS A 365 2.38 -10.22 -2.53
C LYS A 365 1.27 -9.23 -2.19
N TRP A 366 1.31 -8.69 -0.99
CA TRP A 366 0.45 -7.59 -0.59
C TRP A 366 0.92 -6.29 -1.22
N GLU A 367 -0.04 -5.43 -1.56
CA GLU A 367 0.16 -4.06 -2.03
C GLU A 367 -0.76 -3.11 -1.25
N ALA A 368 -0.41 -1.83 -1.22
CA ALA A 368 -1.24 -0.81 -0.59
C ALA A 368 -2.56 -0.62 -1.37
N ALA A 369 -3.70 -0.52 -0.69
CA ALA A 369 -4.98 -0.37 -1.39
C ALA A 369 -5.01 0.86 -2.33
N ASP A 370 -4.41 1.97 -1.92
CA ASP A 370 -4.30 3.17 -2.74
C ASP A 370 -3.34 3.02 -3.93
N ILE A 371 -2.29 2.18 -3.86
CA ILE A 371 -1.43 1.94 -5.03
C ILE A 371 -2.16 1.14 -6.10
N ALA A 372 -2.98 0.18 -5.70
CA ALA A 372 -3.80 -0.59 -6.62
C ALA A 372 -4.85 0.30 -7.31
N LEU A 373 -5.39 1.26 -6.55
CA LEU A 373 -6.27 2.29 -7.08
C LEU A 373 -5.58 3.13 -8.16
N GLU A 374 -4.36 3.59 -7.91
CA GLU A 374 -3.59 4.35 -8.90
C GLU A 374 -3.31 3.53 -10.16
N HIS A 375 -3.01 2.24 -10.03
CA HIS A 375 -2.87 1.35 -11.17
C HIS A 375 -4.16 1.22 -11.98
N ASP A 376 -5.32 1.18 -11.32
CA ASP A 376 -6.64 1.10 -11.97
C ASP A 376 -6.97 2.41 -12.68
N ILE A 377 -6.77 3.56 -12.01
CA ILE A 377 -6.95 4.89 -12.60
C ILE A 377 -6.03 5.09 -13.81
N GLY A 378 -4.76 4.71 -13.69
CA GLY A 378 -3.79 4.79 -14.78
C GLY A 378 -4.19 3.95 -16.00
N ALA A 379 -4.72 2.74 -15.77
CA ALA A 379 -5.23 1.89 -16.85
C ALA A 379 -6.44 2.52 -17.55
N ILE A 380 -7.36 3.13 -16.80
CA ILE A 380 -8.52 3.85 -17.35
C ILE A 380 -8.06 5.08 -18.16
N LYS A 381 -7.14 5.89 -17.63
CA LYS A 381 -6.55 7.04 -18.34
C LYS A 381 -5.88 6.63 -19.65
N LYS A 382 -5.05 5.57 -19.63
CA LYS A 382 -4.39 5.03 -20.83
C LYS A 382 -5.40 4.53 -21.85
N ALA A 383 -6.48 3.90 -21.40
CA ALA A 383 -7.57 3.46 -22.27
C ALA A 383 -8.29 4.62 -22.97
N MET A 384 -8.57 5.71 -22.24
CA MET A 384 -9.17 6.93 -22.79
C MET A 384 -8.23 7.64 -23.77
N ASN A 385 -6.95 7.76 -23.45
CA ASN A 385 -5.99 8.42 -24.34
C ASN A 385 -5.76 7.65 -25.65
N ASN A 386 -5.75 6.32 -25.58
CA ASN A 386 -5.53 5.47 -26.75
C ASN A 386 -6.72 5.43 -27.70
N SER A 387 -7.93 5.77 -27.23
CA SER A 387 -9.13 5.53 -28.01
C SER A 387 -9.34 6.54 -29.15
N LYS A 388 -8.46 7.56 -29.31
CA LYS A 388 -8.33 8.57 -30.41
C LYS A 388 -9.60 9.27 -30.90
N GLY A 389 -10.76 8.85 -30.43
CA GLY A 389 -12.06 9.30 -30.85
C GLY A 389 -12.47 10.53 -30.07
N ASN A 390 -13.46 11.22 -30.62
CA ASN A 390 -14.24 12.26 -29.96
C ASN A 390 -15.09 11.62 -28.85
N TRP A 391 -14.45 10.91 -27.92
CA TRP A 391 -15.04 10.55 -26.65
C TRP A 391 -15.20 11.89 -25.96
N ASP A 392 -16.34 12.52 -26.21
CA ASP A 392 -16.87 13.45 -25.23
C ASP A 392 -16.66 12.76 -23.89
N THR A 393 -16.10 13.51 -22.95
CA THR A 393 -15.91 13.20 -21.54
C THR A 393 -17.19 12.72 -20.81
N ASN A 394 -18.22 12.35 -21.57
CA ASN A 394 -19.43 11.69 -21.17
C ASN A 394 -19.13 10.47 -20.31
N TYR A 395 -19.62 10.61 -19.09
CA TYR A 395 -19.90 9.62 -18.08
C TYR A 395 -20.01 8.16 -18.56
N SER A 396 -20.75 7.91 -19.64
CA SER A 396 -20.99 6.56 -20.20
C SER A 396 -19.68 5.81 -20.53
N SER A 397 -18.68 6.50 -21.07
CA SER A 397 -17.39 5.92 -21.43
C SER A 397 -16.57 5.53 -20.20
N THR A 398 -16.50 6.43 -19.21
CA THR A 398 -15.81 6.13 -17.94
C THR A 398 -16.51 5.03 -17.18
N SER A 399 -17.85 4.98 -17.23
CA SER A 399 -18.64 3.97 -16.54
C SER A 399 -18.36 2.56 -17.09
N VAL A 400 -18.32 2.39 -18.41
CA VAL A 400 -17.93 1.12 -19.04
C VAL A 400 -16.46 0.77 -18.78
N LEU A 401 -15.56 1.75 -18.86
CA LEU A 401 -14.12 1.52 -18.67
C LEU A 401 -13.76 1.16 -17.22
N SER A 402 -14.40 1.79 -16.24
CA SER A 402 -14.18 1.49 -14.81
C SER A 402 -14.67 0.09 -14.46
N GLY A 403 -15.90 -0.27 -14.83
CA GLY A 403 -16.47 -1.60 -14.58
C GLY A 403 -15.70 -2.76 -15.24
N THR A 404 -14.88 -2.47 -16.25
CA THR A 404 -14.12 -3.48 -17.01
C THR A 404 -12.60 -3.41 -16.81
N ALA A 405 -12.11 -2.59 -15.89
CA ALA A 405 -10.68 -2.29 -15.74
C ALA A 405 -9.84 -3.56 -15.49
N ASP A 406 -10.26 -4.45 -14.58
CA ASP A 406 -9.52 -5.67 -14.26
C ASP A 406 -9.61 -6.73 -15.36
N VAL A 407 -10.79 -6.91 -15.96
CA VAL A 407 -10.96 -7.79 -17.13
C VAL A 407 -10.05 -7.34 -18.25
N ARG A 408 -10.00 -6.03 -18.54
CA ARG A 408 -9.14 -5.46 -19.57
C ARG A 408 -7.66 -5.67 -19.25
N ARG A 409 -7.24 -5.46 -18.00
CA ARG A 409 -5.86 -5.72 -17.57
C ARG A 409 -5.51 -7.19 -17.75
N SER A 410 -6.38 -8.10 -17.31
CA SER A 410 -6.20 -9.53 -17.48
C SER A 410 -6.06 -9.91 -18.96
N LEU A 411 -6.93 -9.38 -19.83
CA LEU A 411 -6.90 -9.61 -21.28
C LEU A 411 -5.63 -9.05 -21.94
N LEU A 412 -5.16 -7.88 -21.50
CA LEU A 412 -3.91 -7.28 -21.99
C LEU A 412 -2.69 -8.17 -21.74
N HIS A 413 -2.72 -9.04 -20.72
CA HIS A 413 -1.65 -10.00 -20.45
C HIS A 413 -1.93 -11.38 -21.07
N SER A 414 -3.18 -11.86 -20.99
CA SER A 414 -3.53 -13.21 -21.42
C SER A 414 -3.54 -13.36 -22.94
N VAL A 415 -4.01 -12.34 -23.68
CA VAL A 415 -4.13 -12.42 -25.14
C VAL A 415 -2.76 -12.45 -25.84
N PRO A 416 -1.81 -11.53 -25.56
CA PRO A 416 -0.47 -11.62 -26.16
C PRO A 416 0.21 -12.95 -25.82
N ARG A 417 0.07 -13.43 -24.57
CA ARG A 417 0.64 -14.71 -24.15
C ARG A 417 0.07 -15.89 -24.93
N ALA A 418 -1.25 -15.94 -25.10
CA ALA A 418 -1.93 -16.98 -25.87
C ALA A 418 -1.54 -16.98 -27.36
N LEU A 419 -1.24 -15.79 -27.91
CA LEU A 419 -0.82 -15.62 -29.31
C LEU A 419 0.70 -15.73 -29.52
N GLY A 420 1.46 -16.19 -28.52
CA GLY A 420 2.94 -16.28 -28.60
C GLY A 420 3.67 -14.93 -28.62
N GLY A 421 2.95 -13.84 -28.34
CA GLY A 421 3.51 -12.50 -28.19
C GLY A 421 4.32 -12.36 -26.89
N ILE A 422 5.32 -11.48 -26.93
CA ILE A 422 6.07 -11.12 -25.72
C ILE A 422 5.13 -10.34 -24.80
N ASP A 423 4.91 -10.88 -23.61
CA ASP A 423 4.23 -10.17 -22.53
C ASP A 423 4.99 -8.87 -22.25
N ARG A 424 4.40 -7.73 -22.62
CA ARG A 424 5.01 -6.40 -22.40
C ARG A 424 5.04 -6.04 -20.93
N SER A 425 4.38 -6.80 -20.06
CA SER A 425 4.49 -6.65 -18.61
C SER A 425 5.78 -7.20 -18.00
N ARG A 426 6.81 -7.40 -18.82
CA ARG A 426 8.13 -7.82 -18.34
C ARG A 426 8.45 -7.00 -17.09
N PRO A 427 8.69 -7.66 -15.94
CA PRO A 427 9.12 -6.95 -14.75
C PRO A 427 10.27 -6.06 -15.16
N HIS A 428 10.20 -4.76 -14.85
CA HIS A 428 11.31 -3.86 -15.12
C HIS A 428 12.56 -4.53 -14.55
N GLN A 429 13.49 -4.89 -15.45
CA GLN A 429 14.73 -5.51 -15.00
C GLN A 429 15.39 -4.47 -14.11
N ALA A 430 15.49 -4.77 -12.82
CA ALA A 430 16.08 -3.86 -11.87
C ALA A 430 17.46 -3.45 -12.41
N LEU A 431 17.63 -2.16 -12.69
CA LEU A 431 18.89 -1.63 -13.15
C LEU A 431 19.94 -1.98 -12.09
N SER A 432 21.07 -2.51 -12.53
CA SER A 432 22.16 -2.83 -11.62
C SER A 432 22.75 -1.52 -11.11
N ILE A 433 22.38 -1.12 -9.90
CA ILE A 433 22.88 0.09 -9.21
C ILE A 433 24.33 -0.04 -8.70
N HIS A 434 25.06 -1.07 -9.13
CA HIS A 434 26.32 -1.46 -8.53
C HIS A 434 27.40 -0.39 -8.67
N ASN A 435 27.59 0.10 -9.90
CA ASN A 435 28.64 1.07 -10.19
C ASN A 435 28.33 2.40 -9.50
N GLU A 436 27.05 2.77 -9.47
CA GLU A 436 26.52 3.94 -8.77
C GLU A 436 26.82 3.89 -7.28
N VAL A 437 26.59 2.73 -6.62
CA VAL A 437 26.92 2.58 -5.20
C VAL A 437 28.43 2.66 -4.97
N ILE A 438 29.27 2.07 -5.84
CA ILE A 438 30.73 2.18 -5.71
C ILE A 438 31.17 3.65 -5.79
N SER A 439 30.65 4.41 -6.76
CA SER A 439 30.97 5.83 -6.92
C SER A 439 30.60 6.64 -5.68
N VAL A 440 29.38 6.44 -5.14
CA VAL A 440 28.95 7.12 -3.90
C VAL A 440 29.78 6.69 -2.70
N LEU A 441 30.12 5.40 -2.58
CA LEU A 441 30.96 4.88 -1.51
C LEU A 441 32.37 5.50 -1.56
N GLN A 442 33.01 5.54 -2.73
CA GLN A 442 34.34 6.14 -2.92
C GLN A 442 34.35 7.64 -2.59
N ASP A 443 33.31 8.37 -3.00
CA ASP A 443 33.15 9.78 -2.67
C ASP A 443 33.09 9.98 -1.15
N ARG A 444 32.21 9.25 -0.45
CA ARG A 444 32.07 9.32 1.02
C ARG A 444 33.36 9.02 1.78
N ILE A 445 34.11 8.03 1.29
CA ILE A 445 35.41 7.64 1.84
C ILE A 445 36.41 8.78 1.71
N THR A 446 36.46 9.41 0.54
CA THR A 446 37.35 10.53 0.23
C THR A 446 37.03 11.72 1.13
N GLU A 447 35.75 12.00 1.33
CA GLU A 447 35.22 13.08 2.17
C GLU A 447 35.26 12.77 3.67
N LYS A 448 35.73 11.57 4.05
CA LYS A 448 35.85 11.10 5.45
C LYS A 448 34.56 11.34 6.25
N VAL A 449 33.41 10.97 5.69
CA VAL A 449 32.10 11.21 6.34
C VAL A 449 32.03 10.50 7.70
N LEU A 450 32.34 9.21 7.77
CA LEU A 450 32.12 8.38 8.97
C LEU A 450 33.10 8.53 10.16
N PRO A 451 34.42 8.72 9.96
CA PRO A 451 35.37 8.84 11.07
C PRO A 451 34.97 9.90 12.11
N GLY A 452 34.15 10.88 11.71
CA GLY A 452 33.75 11.99 12.53
C GLY A 452 34.88 13.03 12.57
N THR A 453 34.61 14.23 12.09
CA THR A 453 35.54 15.34 12.09
C THR A 453 34.90 16.46 12.92
N PRO A 454 35.39 16.68 14.16
CA PRO A 454 34.84 17.71 15.05
C PRO A 454 34.77 19.08 14.37
N GLY A 455 33.66 19.79 14.56
CA GLY A 455 33.48 21.15 14.03
C GLY A 455 33.05 21.23 12.57
N ARG A 456 32.87 20.11 11.85
CA ARG A 456 32.27 20.15 10.51
C ARG A 456 30.83 20.67 10.59
N ARG A 457 30.55 21.66 9.75
CA ARG A 457 29.23 22.26 9.57
C ARG A 457 28.67 21.90 8.22
N VAL A 458 27.35 21.80 8.17
CA VAL A 458 26.63 21.89 6.90
C VAL A 458 26.30 23.35 6.71
N ASP A 459 26.74 23.94 5.59
CA ASP A 459 26.33 25.30 5.27
C ASP A 459 24.81 25.39 5.33
N PRO A 460 24.25 26.38 6.05
CA PRO A 460 22.82 26.54 6.10
C PRO A 460 22.34 26.65 4.65
N VAL A 461 21.45 25.74 4.25
CA VAL A 461 20.87 25.78 2.91
C VAL A 461 20.33 27.19 2.73
N SER A 462 20.94 27.97 1.82
CA SER A 462 20.75 29.41 1.69
C SER A 462 19.28 29.68 1.39
N SER A 463 18.46 29.76 2.44
CA SER A 463 17.02 29.67 2.41
C SER A 463 16.51 28.92 1.17
N CYS A 464 16.52 27.59 1.15
CA CYS A 464 15.38 26.93 0.52
C CYS A 464 14.19 27.55 1.27
N ALA A 465 13.54 28.55 0.64
CA ALA A 465 12.56 29.38 1.31
C ALA A 465 11.67 28.45 2.13
N PRO A 466 11.58 28.63 3.46
CA PRO A 466 10.78 27.76 4.30
C PRO A 466 9.45 27.65 3.59
N TYR A 467 9.10 26.41 3.20
CA TYR A 467 8.03 26.08 2.26
C TYR A 467 6.99 27.19 2.28
N SER A 468 7.04 28.12 1.31
CA SER A 468 6.08 29.21 1.33
C SER A 468 4.75 28.50 1.25
N SER A 469 3.86 28.79 2.18
CA SER A 469 2.55 28.14 2.26
C SER A 469 1.71 28.34 1.00
N SER A 470 2.22 29.09 0.00
CA SER A 470 1.71 29.18 -1.35
C SER A 470 1.91 27.91 -2.21
N ASN A 471 2.96 27.10 -1.94
CA ASN A 471 3.16 25.78 -2.57
C ASN A 471 2.81 24.62 -1.63
N ALA A 472 2.62 24.90 -0.32
CA ALA A 472 1.69 24.09 0.44
C ALA A 472 0.35 24.23 -0.25
N MET A 473 -0.35 23.12 -0.50
CA MET A 473 -1.74 23.21 -0.90
C MET A 473 -2.41 24.23 0.04
N PRO A 474 -2.91 25.37 -0.48
CA PRO A 474 -3.47 26.40 0.37
C PRO A 474 -4.56 25.75 1.22
N ASP A 475 -4.44 25.84 2.56
CA ASP A 475 -5.33 25.10 3.47
C ASP A 475 -6.82 25.49 3.27
N ASP A 476 -7.09 26.64 2.62
CA ASP A 476 -8.43 27.22 2.45
C ASP A 476 -8.76 27.76 1.04
N ALA A 477 -7.93 27.54 0.00
CA ALA A 477 -8.29 28.00 -1.35
C ALA A 477 -8.75 26.85 -2.23
N GLU A 478 -9.96 26.94 -2.76
CA GLU A 478 -10.53 26.10 -3.83
C GLU A 478 -9.80 26.28 -5.19
N GLY A 479 -8.49 26.54 -5.17
CA GLY A 479 -7.66 26.80 -6.34
C GLY A 479 -7.18 25.52 -7.02
N GLU A 480 -7.18 25.55 -8.35
CA GLU A 480 -6.69 24.53 -9.28
C GLU A 480 -5.40 23.87 -8.78
N HIS A 481 -5.40 22.54 -8.62
CA HIS A 481 -4.18 21.82 -8.25
C HIS A 481 -3.36 21.57 -9.51
N GLU A 482 -2.06 21.88 -9.49
CA GLU A 482 -1.13 21.35 -10.48
C GLU A 482 -0.97 19.84 -10.26
N ASP A 483 -1.33 19.06 -11.29
CA ASP A 483 -1.10 17.62 -11.34
C ASP A 483 0.40 17.34 -11.27
N VAL A 484 0.84 16.70 -10.20
CA VAL A 484 2.12 15.99 -10.22
C VAL A 484 1.88 14.72 -11.02
N ASP A 485 2.17 14.77 -12.32
CA ASP A 485 2.16 13.57 -13.16
C ASP A 485 3.13 12.54 -12.57
N ILE A 486 2.59 11.52 -11.92
CA ILE A 486 3.34 10.32 -11.53
C ILE A 486 3.53 9.49 -12.80
N PHE A 487 4.52 9.85 -13.60
CA PHE A 487 5.00 8.99 -14.68
C PHE A 487 5.65 7.75 -14.06
N ILE A 488 4.95 6.62 -14.09
CA ILE A 488 5.58 5.31 -14.02
C ILE A 488 6.23 5.10 -15.40
N ASP A 489 7.55 5.23 -15.49
CA ASP A 489 8.32 5.27 -16.74
C ASP A 489 7.99 4.11 -17.72
N GLU A 490 7.37 4.45 -18.85
CA GLU A 490 7.60 3.85 -20.17
C GLU A 490 7.96 5.00 -21.15
N PRO A 491 8.79 4.77 -22.18
CA PRO A 491 9.28 5.86 -23.03
C PRO A 491 8.14 6.45 -23.88
N CYS A 492 7.72 7.68 -23.58
CA CYS A 492 6.71 8.40 -24.36
C CYS A 492 7.36 9.35 -25.37
N ALA A 493 6.98 9.19 -26.64
CA ALA A 493 7.00 10.26 -27.64
C ALA A 493 5.81 11.20 -27.38
N GLY A 494 6.06 12.51 -27.38
CA GLY A 494 5.14 13.51 -26.85
C GLY A 494 4.06 14.04 -27.81
N ALA A 495 3.07 14.71 -27.23
CA ALA A 495 2.46 16.00 -27.61
C ALA A 495 1.24 16.25 -26.69
N GLY A 496 1.10 17.47 -26.17
CA GLY A 496 0.21 17.79 -25.05
C GLY A 496 -1.25 18.14 -25.39
N SER A 497 -2.06 18.35 -24.34
CA SER A 497 -3.00 19.47 -24.12
C SER A 497 -3.83 19.12 -22.88
N GLY A 498 -3.91 20.03 -21.91
CA GLY A 498 -4.60 19.81 -20.64
C GLY A 498 -6.09 20.13 -20.72
N ARG A 499 -6.91 19.29 -20.07
CA ARG A 499 -8.13 19.65 -19.30
C ARG A 499 -8.75 18.44 -18.59
N ASP A 500 -9.56 18.79 -17.59
CA ASP A 500 -9.86 18.13 -16.32
C ASP A 500 -10.66 16.82 -16.30
N GLY A 501 -10.42 16.08 -15.21
CA GLY A 501 -11.37 15.11 -14.64
C GLY A 501 -10.77 14.33 -13.46
N ARG A 502 -11.03 14.77 -12.22
CA ARG A 502 -10.72 14.00 -11.00
C ARG A 502 -11.79 12.95 -10.74
N LYS A 503 -11.40 11.69 -10.54
CA LYS A 503 -12.33 10.61 -10.15
C LYS A 503 -11.66 9.71 -9.12
N THR A 504 -12.34 9.56 -7.98
CA THR A 504 -12.03 8.66 -6.87
C THR A 504 -12.73 7.32 -7.09
N SER A 505 -12.06 6.21 -6.79
CA SER A 505 -12.64 4.86 -6.81
C SER A 505 -12.66 4.24 -5.40
N PHE A 506 -13.60 3.32 -5.16
CA PHE A 506 -13.95 2.82 -3.84
C PHE A 506 -13.97 1.29 -3.82
N HIS A 507 -13.74 0.70 -2.65
CA HIS A 507 -13.74 -0.75 -2.44
C HIS A 507 -14.78 -1.16 -1.39
N VAL A 508 -15.52 -2.22 -1.67
CA VAL A 508 -16.36 -2.94 -0.70
C VAL A 508 -15.67 -4.26 -0.38
N VAL A 509 -15.38 -4.51 0.89
CA VAL A 509 -14.81 -5.77 1.37
C VAL A 509 -15.94 -6.56 2.01
N ASP A 510 -16.21 -7.74 1.47
CA ASP A 510 -17.20 -8.66 2.01
C ASP A 510 -16.49 -9.72 2.89
N PHE A 511 -17.02 -9.94 4.10
CA PHE A 511 -16.54 -10.98 5.01
C PHE A 511 -17.65 -12.02 5.13
N GLU A 512 -17.59 -13.07 4.31
CA GLU A 512 -18.52 -14.19 4.41
C GLU A 512 -18.11 -15.13 5.55
N GLU A 513 -19.00 -15.29 6.54
CA GLU A 513 -18.93 -16.37 7.52
C GLU A 513 -19.59 -17.63 6.91
N GLU A 514 -18.92 -18.77 7.09
CA GLU A 514 -19.15 -20.07 6.45
C GLU A 514 -20.50 -20.71 6.88
N GLY A 515 -21.63 -20.18 6.40
CA GLY A 515 -22.98 -20.61 6.82
C GLY A 515 -24.02 -20.87 5.73
N MET A 516 -23.88 -20.33 4.51
CA MET A 516 -24.98 -20.32 3.53
C MET A 516 -24.74 -21.19 2.28
N ARG A 517 -24.44 -22.48 2.49
CA ARG A 517 -24.41 -23.47 1.40
C ARG A 517 -25.74 -24.20 1.16
N LYS A 518 -26.79 -23.93 1.96
CA LYS A 518 -28.06 -24.67 1.90
C LYS A 518 -29.23 -23.98 1.19
N ASP A 519 -29.16 -22.67 0.92
CA ASP A 519 -30.30 -21.94 0.33
C ASP A 519 -30.17 -21.65 -1.18
N LEU A 520 -28.99 -21.84 -1.78
CA LEU A 520 -28.78 -21.66 -3.23
C LEU A 520 -29.33 -22.82 -4.09
N ASP A 521 -29.62 -23.98 -3.49
CA ASP A 521 -30.24 -25.11 -4.22
C ASP A 521 -31.76 -24.93 -4.43
N ARG A 522 -32.39 -23.94 -3.80
CA ARG A 522 -33.84 -23.66 -3.97
C ARG A 522 -34.17 -22.71 -5.11
N VAL A 523 -33.19 -22.06 -5.73
CA VAL A 523 -33.40 -21.10 -6.84
C VAL A 523 -33.17 -21.73 -8.23
N ARG A 524 -32.77 -23.01 -8.31
CA ARG A 524 -32.48 -23.70 -9.58
C ARG A 524 -33.66 -24.46 -10.22
N VAL A 525 -34.88 -24.31 -9.71
CA VAL A 525 -36.09 -24.93 -10.28
C VAL A 525 -37.14 -23.85 -10.58
N ALA A 526 -36.88 -23.00 -11.58
CA ALA A 526 -37.90 -22.15 -12.19
C ALA A 526 -37.47 -21.61 -13.57
N THR A 527 -36.99 -22.47 -14.46
CA THR A 527 -36.88 -22.16 -15.90
C THR A 527 -37.23 -23.40 -16.71
N ASN A 528 -38.54 -23.67 -16.82
CA ASN A 528 -39.15 -24.49 -17.86
C ASN A 528 -40.64 -24.17 -17.88
N LEU A 529 -41.05 -23.27 -18.78
CA LEU A 529 -42.41 -23.15 -19.35
C LEU A 529 -42.48 -21.88 -20.22
N ALA A 530 -42.47 -22.05 -21.53
CA ALA A 530 -43.30 -21.30 -22.49
C ALA A 530 -43.02 -21.79 -23.91
N GLU A 531 -43.78 -22.80 -24.34
CA GLU A 531 -43.97 -23.11 -25.75
C GLU A 531 -44.94 -22.09 -26.39
N GLY A 532 -44.59 -21.66 -27.61
CA GLY A 532 -45.48 -21.61 -28.76
C GLY A 532 -46.56 -20.53 -28.84
N VAL A 533 -46.35 -19.54 -29.73
CA VAL A 533 -47.42 -19.00 -30.60
C VAL A 533 -46.83 -18.62 -31.97
N SER A 534 -47.39 -19.21 -33.02
CA SER A 534 -47.20 -18.94 -34.44
C SER A 534 -47.88 -17.65 -34.90
N GLY A 535 -47.28 -16.90 -35.84
CA GLY A 535 -47.95 -15.79 -36.53
C GLY A 535 -47.27 -15.40 -37.83
N THR A 536 -48.03 -15.41 -38.92
CA THR A 536 -47.63 -15.32 -40.33
C THR A 536 -47.69 -13.90 -40.93
N GLY A 537 -46.60 -13.47 -41.60
CA GLY A 537 -46.54 -12.59 -42.80
C GLY A 537 -46.83 -11.07 -42.68
N PRO A 538 -46.68 -10.27 -43.77
CA PRO A 538 -45.85 -10.44 -44.96
C PRO A 538 -44.88 -9.25 -45.24
N ALA A 539 -44.06 -9.45 -46.26
CA ALA A 539 -42.95 -8.63 -46.75
C ALA A 539 -43.32 -7.23 -47.30
N THR A 540 -42.35 -6.31 -47.21
CA THR A 540 -42.17 -5.20 -48.14
C THR A 540 -40.69 -5.03 -48.50
N HIS A 541 -40.40 -5.22 -49.79
CA HIS A 541 -39.14 -4.91 -50.46
C HIS A 541 -39.01 -3.40 -50.72
N VAL A 542 -37.84 -2.82 -50.41
CA VAL A 542 -37.06 -1.84 -51.21
C VAL A 542 -35.65 -1.92 -50.59
N GLY A 543 -34.53 -2.29 -51.22
CA GLY A 543 -34.13 -2.20 -52.61
C GLY A 543 -33.08 -1.10 -52.73
N GLU A 544 -31.80 -1.39 -52.41
CA GLU A 544 -30.65 -0.72 -53.03
C GLU A 544 -29.34 -1.49 -52.75
N THR A 545 -28.81 -2.06 -53.84
CA THR A 545 -27.53 -2.75 -54.00
C THR A 545 -26.40 -1.75 -54.27
N ILE A 546 -25.21 -1.93 -53.67
CA ILE A 546 -23.88 -1.74 -54.31
C ILE A 546 -22.86 -2.72 -53.67
N PRO A 547 -21.88 -3.27 -54.44
CA PRO A 547 -21.34 -4.62 -54.26
C PRO A 547 -19.89 -4.71 -53.77
N GLY A 548 -19.53 -5.90 -53.29
CA GLY A 548 -18.23 -6.52 -53.57
C GLY A 548 -17.22 -6.56 -52.42
N MET A 549 -17.22 -7.66 -51.66
CA MET A 549 -15.98 -8.29 -51.18
C MET A 549 -16.20 -9.80 -51.06
N ALA A 550 -15.21 -10.55 -51.55
CA ALA A 550 -15.20 -12.00 -51.62
C ALA A 550 -15.13 -12.63 -50.23
N GLU A 551 -16.01 -13.61 -49.98
CA GLU A 551 -15.95 -14.49 -48.82
C GLU A 551 -14.90 -15.57 -49.08
N SER A 552 -13.82 -15.57 -48.30
CA SER A 552 -12.96 -16.74 -48.13
C SER A 552 -13.44 -17.51 -46.91
N GLU A 553 -14.19 -18.60 -47.14
CA GLU A 553 -14.52 -19.58 -46.12
C GLU A 553 -13.23 -20.16 -45.53
N THR A 554 -12.96 -19.87 -44.26
CA THR A 554 -11.93 -20.54 -43.49
C THR A 554 -12.64 -21.46 -42.51
N GLN A 555 -12.63 -22.76 -42.78
CA GLN A 555 -13.18 -23.77 -41.88
C GLN A 555 -12.35 -23.80 -40.58
N VAL A 556 -13.04 -23.70 -39.44
CA VAL A 556 -12.46 -23.89 -38.11
C VAL A 556 -12.48 -25.39 -37.82
N PRO A 557 -11.33 -26.02 -37.50
CA PRO A 557 -11.28 -27.44 -37.18
C PRO A 557 -12.04 -27.72 -35.88
N THR A 558 -12.73 -28.85 -35.85
CA THR A 558 -13.54 -29.28 -34.70
C THR A 558 -12.65 -29.80 -33.58
N ALA A 559 -13.17 -29.77 -32.34
CA ALA A 559 -12.42 -30.11 -31.13
C ALA A 559 -11.85 -31.55 -31.08
N GLU A 560 -12.27 -32.45 -31.99
CA GLU A 560 -11.72 -33.80 -32.12
C GLU A 560 -10.39 -33.86 -32.90
N GLU A 561 -10.04 -32.83 -33.68
CA GLU A 561 -8.79 -32.82 -34.47
C GLU A 561 -7.57 -32.28 -33.68
N LEU A 562 -7.78 -31.76 -32.48
CA LEU A 562 -6.72 -31.20 -31.61
C LEU A 562 -6.15 -32.19 -30.58
N ASP A 563 -6.74 -33.37 -30.42
CA ASP A 563 -6.35 -34.37 -29.40
C ASP A 563 -5.39 -35.47 -29.90
N LEU A 564 -4.82 -35.34 -31.10
CA LEU A 564 -3.92 -36.35 -31.70
C LEU A 564 -2.44 -35.95 -31.83
N GLN A 565 -1.96 -34.93 -31.11
CA GLN A 565 -0.54 -34.50 -31.23
C GLN A 565 0.22 -34.34 -29.90
N ILE A 566 -0.08 -35.15 -28.89
CA ILE A 566 0.77 -35.25 -27.69
C ILE A 566 1.10 -36.70 -27.38
N GLU A 567 1.85 -37.36 -28.26
CA GLU A 567 2.80 -38.41 -27.89
C GLU A 567 4.03 -38.29 -28.81
N GLU A 568 5.21 -38.47 -28.22
CA GLU A 568 6.57 -38.56 -28.80
C GLU A 568 7.49 -37.36 -28.54
N GLY A 569 8.49 -37.58 -27.67
CA GLY A 569 9.62 -36.68 -27.49
C GLY A 569 10.46 -36.88 -26.23
N SER A 570 10.78 -38.12 -25.85
CA SER A 570 11.80 -38.42 -24.83
C SER A 570 13.01 -39.10 -25.48
N SER A 571 14.06 -38.33 -25.78
CA SER A 571 15.47 -38.77 -25.77
C SER A 571 16.38 -37.71 -26.41
N GLU A 572 17.20 -37.04 -25.59
CA GLU A 572 18.68 -36.94 -25.65
C GLU A 572 19.20 -35.88 -24.67
#